data_AF-A0A431RAU2-F1
#
_entry.id   AF-A0A431RAU2-F1
#
_cell.length_a   1.000
_cell.length_b   1.000
_cell.length_c   1.000
_cell.angle_alpha   90.00
_cell.angle_beta   90.00
_cell.angle_gamma   90.00
#
_symmetry.space_group_name_H-M   'P 1'
#
loop_
_entity.id
_entity.type
_entity.pdbx_description
1 polymer ?
#
loop_
_entity_poly.entity_id
_entity_poly.type
_entity_poly.pdbx_seq_one_letter_code
_entity_poly.pdbx_strand_id
1 'polypeptide(L)' 'MKLTQITRQVLKVRRDRRDMERDGWEFIGEGGGCLWELERGYRTRHVITDVRIAASGKGLWIKTAQTP' A
#
# COMPACT_ATOMS: atom_id res chain seq x y z
N MET A 1 0.93 27.92 -10.99
CA MET A 1 -0.21 27.35 -10.25
C MET A 1 0.00 27.60 -8.76
N LYS A 2 -0.92 28.25 -8.04
CA LYS A 2 -0.79 28.42 -6.58
C LYS A 2 -0.93 27.04 -5.91
N LEU A 3 0.06 26.66 -5.11
CA LEU A 3 0.05 25.41 -4.34
C LEU A 3 -0.99 25.51 -3.22
N THR A 4 -2.19 25.01 -3.47
CA THR A 4 -3.23 24.89 -2.45
C THR A 4 -2.96 23.70 -1.53
N GLN A 5 -3.65 23.64 -0.39
CA GLN A 5 -3.58 22.48 0.51
C GLN A 5 -3.99 21.18 -0.21
N ILE A 6 -5.01 21.26 -1.08
CA ILE A 6 -5.46 20.14 -1.91
C ILE A 6 -4.33 19.69 -2.84
N THR A 7 -3.67 20.62 -3.53
CA THR A 7 -2.53 20.29 -4.41
C THR A 7 -1.40 19.62 -3.63
N ARG A 8 -1.08 20.09 -2.41
CA ARG A 8 -0.05 19.48 -1.55
C ARG A 8 -0.42 18.05 -1.17
N GLN A 9 -1.67 17.81 -0.80
CA GLN A 9 -2.16 16.48 -0.44
C GLN A 9 -2.10 15.52 -1.64
N VAL A 10 -2.52 15.96 -2.83
CA VAL A 10 -2.43 15.16 -4.07
C VAL A 10 -0.97 14.81 -4.38
N LEU A 11 -0.05 15.77 -4.27
CA LEU A 11 1.38 15.51 -4.49
C LEU A 11 1.97 14.56 -3.45
N LYS A 12 1.54 14.65 -2.19
CA LYS A 12 1.95 13.72 -1.13
C LYS A 12 1.53 12.29 -1.47
N VAL A 13 0.27 12.08 -1.86
CA VAL A 13 -0.24 10.74 -2.24
C VAL A 13 0.50 10.19 -3.47
N ARG A 14 0.80 11.03 -4.46
CA ARG A 14 1.57 10.61 -5.64
C ARG A 14 3.00 10.19 -5.29
N ARG A 15 3.67 10.93 -4.40
CA ARG A 15 5.02 10.59 -3.93
C ARG A 15 5.01 9.30 -3.12
N ASP A 16 4.08 9.18 -2.18
CA ASP A 16 3.89 7.98 -1.36
C ASP A 16 3.73 6.73 -2.24
N ARG A 17 2.81 6.77 -3.21
CA ARG A 17 2.60 5.68 -4.16
C ARG A 17 3.88 5.30 -4.91
N ARG A 18 4.53 6.27 -5.53
CA ARG A 18 5.76 6.03 -6.31
C ARG A 18 6.87 5.42 -5.45
N ASP A 19 7.08 5.97 -4.26
CA ASP A 19 8.20 5.57 -3.41
C ASP A 19 7.94 4.16 -2.83
N MET A 20 6.70 3.86 -2.42
CA MET A 20 6.32 2.54 -1.92
C MET A 20 6.35 1.45 -3.00
N GLU A 21 5.80 1.73 -4.20
CA GLU A 21 5.86 0.80 -5.34
C GLU A 21 7.33 0.52 -5.74
N ARG A 22 8.19 1.55 -5.78
CA ARG A 22 9.62 1.40 -6.05
C ARG A 22 10.31 0.51 -5.02
N ASP A 23 9.93 0.64 -3.75
CA ASP A 23 10.55 -0.08 -2.64
C ASP A 23 9.94 -1.49 -2.43
N GLY A 24 9.09 -1.93 -3.37
CA GLY A 24 8.51 -3.28 -3.43
C GLY A 24 7.31 -3.50 -2.52
N TRP A 25 6.61 -2.43 -2.13
CA TRP A 25 5.40 -2.53 -1.32
C TRP A 25 4.16 -2.69 -2.19
N GLU A 26 3.15 -3.34 -1.63
CA GLU A 26 1.85 -3.54 -2.28
C GLU A 26 0.78 -2.69 -1.59
N PHE A 27 -0.07 -2.03 -2.37
CA PHE A 27 -1.16 -1.20 -1.85
C PHE A 27 -2.45 -1.99 -1.68
N ILE A 28 -3.09 -1.83 -0.53
CA ILE A 28 -4.39 -2.41 -0.18
C ILE A 28 -5.35 -1.30 0.18
N GLY A 29 -6.28 -1.01 -0.71
CA GLY A 29 -7.35 -0.03 -0.49
C GLY A 29 -8.49 -0.57 0.38
N GLU A 30 -9.35 0.35 0.83
CA GLU A 30 -10.58 0.07 1.59
C GLU A 30 -11.48 -1.01 0.98
N GLY A 31 -11.47 -1.16 -0.34
CA GLY A 31 -12.23 -2.20 -1.06
C GLY A 31 -11.70 -3.62 -0.88
N GLY A 32 -10.72 -3.85 0.01
CA GLY A 32 -10.23 -5.19 0.32
C GLY A 32 -9.56 -5.86 -0.88
N GLY A 33 -8.59 -5.18 -1.51
CA GLY A 33 -7.71 -5.85 -2.46
C GLY A 33 -7.17 -7.15 -1.85
N CYS A 34 -6.99 -8.19 -2.70
CA CYS A 34 -6.84 -9.64 -2.48
C CYS A 34 -6.12 -10.20 -1.22
N LEU A 35 -5.57 -9.36 -0.33
CA LEU A 35 -4.94 -9.78 0.91
C LEU A 35 -5.90 -10.00 2.09
N TRP A 36 -7.05 -9.31 2.20
CA TRP A 36 -8.03 -9.68 3.23
C TRP A 36 -8.89 -10.90 2.83
N GLU A 37 -8.82 -11.27 1.56
CA GLU A 37 -9.29 -12.56 1.06
C GLU A 37 -8.23 -13.68 1.21
N LEU A 38 -7.09 -13.43 1.91
CA LEU A 38 -5.95 -14.37 2.05
C LEU A 38 -6.32 -15.76 2.57
N GLU A 39 -7.46 -15.93 3.24
CA GLU A 39 -7.97 -17.27 3.60
C GLU A 39 -8.62 -18.01 2.41
N ARG A 40 -8.41 -17.59 1.16
CA ARG A 40 -8.84 -18.32 -0.05
C ARG A 40 -7.70 -18.97 -0.85
N GLY A 41 -6.48 -19.02 -0.31
CA GLY A 41 -5.51 -20.06 -0.66
C GLY A 41 -4.59 -19.84 -1.87
N TYR A 42 -4.58 -18.67 -2.52
CA TYR A 42 -3.74 -18.43 -3.72
C TYR A 42 -2.34 -17.88 -3.44
N ARG A 43 -2.09 -17.27 -2.28
CA ARG A 43 -0.75 -16.81 -1.84
C ARG A 43 -0.20 -17.70 -0.74
N THR A 44 0.18 -18.92 -1.12
CA THR A 44 0.87 -19.84 -0.22
C THR A 44 2.33 -19.40 -0.04
N ARG A 45 2.92 -19.62 1.14
CA ARG A 45 4.34 -19.31 1.48
C ARG A 45 4.74 -17.82 1.47
N HIS A 46 3.81 -16.92 1.76
CA HIS A 46 4.12 -15.51 1.95
C HIS A 46 3.70 -15.08 3.36
N VAL A 47 4.53 -14.26 4.02
CA VAL A 47 4.23 -13.63 5.30
C VAL A 47 4.34 -12.13 5.17
N ILE A 48 3.43 -11.40 5.81
CA ILE A 48 3.51 -9.94 5.91
C ILE A 48 4.64 -9.62 6.89
N THR A 49 5.64 -8.85 6.45
CA THR A 49 6.76 -8.40 7.30
C THR A 49 6.53 -7.00 7.83
N ASP A 50 5.86 -6.15 7.05
CA ASP A 50 5.66 -4.75 7.38
C ASP A 50 4.31 -4.24 6.88
N VAL A 51 3.74 -3.29 7.63
CA VAL A 51 2.50 -2.59 7.29
C VAL A 51 2.65 -1.09 7.56
N ARG A 52 2.15 -0.25 6.66
CA ARG A 52 2.10 1.21 6.82
C ARG A 52 0.77 1.77 6.35
N ILE A 53 0.24 2.79 7.03
CA ILE A 53 -0.95 3.51 6.56
C ILE A 53 -0.54 4.40 5.38
N ALA A 54 -1.27 4.32 4.27
CA ALA A 54 -0.99 5.15 3.10
C ALA A 54 -1.20 6.63 3.40
N ALA A 55 -0.45 7.50 2.71
CA ALA A 55 -0.55 8.94 2.92
C ALA A 55 -1.95 9.52 2.62
N SER A 56 -2.77 8.79 1.86
CA SER A 56 -4.17 9.12 1.58
C SER A 56 -5.10 8.85 2.77
N GLY A 57 -4.69 8.00 3.72
CA GLY A 57 -5.53 7.49 4.81
C GLY A 57 -6.56 6.45 4.39
N LYS A 58 -6.59 6.04 3.11
CA LYS A 58 -7.64 5.19 2.50
C LYS A 58 -7.20 3.75 2.22
N GLY A 59 -6.12 3.33 2.86
CA GLY A 59 -5.51 2.04 2.59
C GLY A 59 -4.19 1.85 3.31
N LEU A 60 -3.63 0.66 3.10
CA LEU A 60 -2.40 0.19 3.72
C LEU A 60 -1.38 -0.16 2.63
N TRP A 61 -0.12 0.10 2.90
CA TRP A 61 1.00 -0.51 2.21
C TRP A 61 1.45 -1.72 3.02
N ILE A 62 1.68 -2.82 2.34
CA ILE A 62 2.24 -4.01 2.96
C ILE A 62 3.53 -4.44 2.25
N LYS A 63 4.41 -5.09 3.01
CA LYS A 63 5.56 -5.79 2.46
C LYS A 63 5.46 -7.25 2.84
N THR A 64 5.82 -8.12 1.91
CA THR A 64 5.79 -9.57 2.12
C THR A 64 7.17 -10.17 1.90
N ALA A 65 7.41 -11.28 2.57
CA ALA A 65 8.57 -12.14 2.35
C ALA A 65 8.11 -13.58 2.15
N GLN A 66 8.96 -14.39 1.51
CA GLN A 66 8.71 -15.82 1.42
C GLN A 66 9.00 -16.48 2.76
N THR A 67 8.08 -17.35 3.20
CA THR A 67 8.33 -18.25 4.31
C THR A 67 9.27 -19.37 3.83
N PRO A 68 10.28 -19.77 4.62
CA PRO A 68 11.14 -20.91 4.29
C PRO A 68 10.37 -22.21 4.06
#